data_AF-A0A351UI97-F1
#
_entry.id   AF-A0A351UI97-F1
#
_cell.length_a   1.000
_cell.length_b   1.000
_cell.length_c   1.000
_cell.angle_alpha   90.00
_cell.angle_beta   90.00
_cell.angle_gamma   90.00
#
_symmetry.space_group_name_H-M   'P 1'
#
loop_
_entity.id
_entity.type
_entity.pdbx_description
1 polymer ?
#
loop_
_entity_poly.entity_id
_entity_poly.type
_entity_poly.pdbx_seq_one_letter_code
_entity_poly.pdbx_strand_id
1 'polypeptide(L)'
;MSAFLKTARACTPAAFCLFLLAAPLAAAEDPVNALLLIPNSRTAFDPKFQDYLNKGGAKLLDSYPPSVFIGSIPEAMDKKLKDTYGATVYRGRVDDWSSFARYGEKAVLAVNLWNKRFLDDPPSAPLIVSSRIERTGRKGEGINLTWNEMMKAVSYRLQISRNEEFSLLELDTVLKQNSYRLFPAFLKDGVYYWHVSGLMTLNNGDVKETDFSKPDSFAISKPARPAHSAKPDTPALAPEAKFTGSAIRWQSTGKYYRLQLSDTGDFTAPVADVFTDTCTYKISGLPVNPGTQYYMRVLPSDGWAAGDWSATSLITLEPAVRAAGKRRGGR
;
A
#
# COMPACT_ATOMS: atom_id res chain seq x y z
N MET A 1 74.13 14.78 46.71
CA MET A 1 73.25 13.59 46.75
C MET A 1 73.34 12.91 45.40
N SER A 2 73.86 11.68 45.41
CA SER A 2 74.57 11.02 44.31
C SER A 2 73.72 10.52 43.14
N ALA A 3 74.34 10.57 41.96
CA ALA A 3 74.04 9.74 40.79
C ALA A 3 74.39 8.25 41.04
N PHE A 4 73.75 7.32 40.32
CA PHE A 4 74.40 6.29 39.47
C PHE A 4 73.38 5.29 38.86
N LEU A 5 73.72 4.83 37.65
CA LEU A 5 73.07 3.82 36.80
C LEU A 5 72.80 2.45 37.47
N LYS A 6 71.78 1.72 36.99
CA LYS A 6 71.94 0.36 36.40
C LYS A 6 70.67 -0.25 35.77
N THR A 7 70.82 -0.57 34.50
CA THR A 7 70.26 -1.64 33.64
C THR A 7 69.44 -2.81 34.21
N ALA A 8 68.35 -3.10 33.49
CA ALA A 8 67.90 -4.38 32.88
C ALA A 8 67.36 -5.55 33.74
N ARG A 9 66.08 -5.92 33.50
CA ARG A 9 65.68 -7.20 32.85
C ARG A 9 64.15 -7.28 32.65
N ALA A 10 63.76 -7.88 31.53
CA ALA A 10 62.38 -8.10 31.08
C ALA A 10 61.69 -9.26 31.83
N CYS A 11 60.35 -9.21 31.92
CA CYS A 11 59.49 -10.39 31.99
C CYS A 11 58.02 -10.04 31.63
N THR A 12 57.55 -10.58 30.51
CA THR A 12 56.18 -10.96 30.08
C THR A 12 54.93 -10.15 30.49
N PRO A 13 54.05 -9.75 29.54
CA PRO A 13 52.71 -9.26 29.87
C PRO A 13 51.74 -10.42 30.09
N ALA A 14 50.91 -10.31 31.14
CA ALA A 14 49.80 -11.21 31.42
C ALA A 14 48.69 -11.05 30.37
N ALA A 15 48.27 -12.16 29.75
CA ALA A 15 47.13 -12.20 28.87
C ALA A 15 45.83 -12.14 29.69
N PHE A 16 45.07 -11.06 29.53
CA PHE A 16 43.72 -10.93 30.04
C PHE A 16 42.76 -11.56 29.01
N CYS A 17 42.40 -12.83 29.21
CA CYS A 17 41.37 -13.48 28.40
C CYS A 17 40.01 -12.84 28.70
N LEU A 18 39.50 -12.05 27.76
CA LEU A 18 38.13 -11.57 27.74
C LEU A 18 37.20 -12.77 27.48
N PHE A 19 36.47 -13.23 28.50
CA PHE A 19 35.36 -14.17 28.32
C PHE A 19 34.23 -13.43 27.60
N LEU A 20 34.11 -13.66 26.29
CA LEU A 20 32.88 -13.38 25.55
C LEU A 20 31.82 -14.39 26.01
N LEU A 21 30.97 -13.97 26.94
CA LEU A 21 29.67 -14.60 27.18
C LEU A 21 28.85 -14.44 25.90
N ALA A 22 28.87 -15.45 25.04
CA ALA A 22 27.86 -15.62 24.01
C ALA A 22 26.52 -15.77 24.71
N ALA A 23 25.70 -14.72 24.67
CA ALA A 23 24.30 -14.82 25.01
C ALA A 23 23.68 -15.94 24.14
N PRO A 24 22.82 -16.81 24.69
CA PRO A 24 22.17 -17.82 23.88
C PRO A 24 21.36 -17.10 22.82
N LEU A 25 21.71 -17.37 21.55
CA LEU A 25 20.92 -16.99 20.39
C LEU A 25 19.50 -17.48 20.68
N ALA A 26 18.53 -16.56 20.81
CA ALA A 26 17.13 -16.93 20.91
C ALA A 26 16.83 -17.88 19.75
N ALA A 27 16.41 -19.11 20.05
CA ALA A 27 16.10 -20.10 19.04
C ALA A 27 15.07 -19.49 18.09
N ALA A 28 15.41 -19.38 16.81
CA ALA A 28 14.45 -18.99 15.78
C ALA A 28 13.29 -20.00 15.87
N GLU A 29 12.07 -19.52 16.10
CA GLU A 29 10.89 -20.36 16.01
C GLU A 29 10.88 -21.00 14.61
N ASP A 30 10.87 -22.33 14.55
CA ASP A 30 10.90 -23.03 13.26
C ASP A 30 9.68 -22.61 12.43
N PRO A 31 9.87 -22.17 11.17
CA PRO A 31 8.77 -21.67 10.37
C PRO A 31 7.77 -22.79 10.09
N VAL A 32 6.50 -22.54 10.40
CA VAL A 32 5.44 -23.50 10.14
C VAL A 32 5.21 -23.59 8.62
N ASN A 33 5.51 -24.74 8.03
CA ASN A 33 5.60 -24.91 6.58
C ASN A 33 4.79 -26.10 6.03
N ALA A 34 4.01 -26.78 6.87
CA ALA A 34 3.22 -27.93 6.47
C ALA A 34 1.91 -28.09 7.27
N LEU A 35 0.86 -28.51 6.57
CA LEU A 35 -0.30 -29.20 7.15
C LEU A 35 -0.21 -30.69 6.78
N LEU A 36 -0.18 -31.54 7.79
CA LEU A 36 -0.06 -32.99 7.67
C LEU A 36 -1.43 -33.64 7.92
N LEU A 37 -1.93 -34.36 6.93
CA LEU A 37 -3.13 -35.19 7.03
C LEU A 37 -2.73 -36.67 7.13
N ILE A 38 -3.19 -37.34 8.18
CA ILE A 38 -3.00 -38.77 8.43
C ILE A 38 -4.38 -39.46 8.32
N PRO A 39 -4.61 -40.31 7.31
CA PRO A 39 -5.93 -40.87 7.05
C PRO A 39 -6.36 -41.94 8.06
N ASN A 40 -5.42 -42.55 8.80
CA ASN A 40 -5.69 -43.58 9.80
C ASN A 40 -5.21 -43.12 11.18
N SER A 41 -6.14 -43.04 12.14
CA SER A 41 -5.85 -42.60 13.50
C SER A 41 -4.82 -43.47 14.22
N ARG A 42 -4.69 -44.77 13.87
CA ARG A 42 -3.69 -45.66 14.47
C ARG A 42 -2.26 -45.28 14.07
N THR A 43 -2.07 -44.68 12.90
CA THR A 43 -0.76 -44.29 12.37
C THR A 43 -0.20 -43.09 13.12
N ALA A 44 -1.05 -42.14 13.52
CA ALA A 44 -0.64 -40.95 14.27
C ALA A 44 -0.04 -41.31 15.65
N PHE A 45 -0.46 -42.42 16.25
CA PHE A 45 0.00 -42.88 17.56
C PHE A 45 0.99 -44.06 17.48
N ASP A 46 1.45 -44.44 16.29
CA ASP A 46 2.45 -45.50 16.12
C ASP A 46 3.84 -45.00 16.57
N PRO A 47 4.52 -45.68 17.51
CA PRO A 47 5.88 -45.33 17.94
C PRO A 47 6.88 -45.23 16.78
N LYS A 48 6.74 -46.05 15.73
CA LYS A 48 7.63 -46.03 14.56
C LYS A 48 7.43 -44.77 13.72
N PHE A 49 6.19 -44.27 13.64
CA PHE A 49 5.88 -43.05 12.92
C PHE A 49 6.42 -41.82 13.66
N GLN A 50 6.25 -41.78 14.98
CA GLN A 50 6.79 -40.72 15.84
C GLN A 50 8.32 -40.68 15.82
N ASP A 51 8.99 -41.84 15.89
CA ASP A 51 10.45 -41.94 15.74
C ASP A 51 10.92 -41.45 14.36
N TYR A 52 10.15 -41.74 13.30
CA TYR A 52 10.46 -41.26 11.96
C TYR A 52 10.33 -39.72 11.83
N LEU A 53 9.27 -39.13 12.38
CA LEU A 53 9.12 -37.66 12.41
C LEU A 53 10.27 -37.00 13.16
N ASN A 54 10.61 -37.50 14.35
CA ASN A 54 11.68 -36.97 15.19
C ASN A 54 13.06 -37.07 14.52
N LYS A 55 13.42 -38.25 13.98
CA LYS A 55 14.70 -38.46 13.28
C LYS A 55 14.80 -37.64 11.99
N GLY A 56 13.66 -37.39 11.34
CA GLY A 56 13.58 -36.56 10.15
C GLY A 56 13.59 -35.06 10.42
N GLY A 57 13.58 -34.63 11.68
CA GLY A 57 13.56 -33.21 12.06
C GLY A 57 12.20 -32.54 11.93
N ALA A 58 11.11 -33.29 11.80
CA ALA A 58 9.76 -32.75 11.77
C ALA A 58 9.30 -32.34 13.18
N LYS A 59 8.66 -31.18 13.30
CA LYS A 59 8.07 -30.66 14.54
C LYS A 59 6.60 -30.34 14.32
N LEU A 60 5.72 -31.04 15.03
CA LEU A 60 4.28 -30.75 15.03
C LEU A 60 4.01 -29.69 16.10
N LEU A 61 3.44 -28.57 15.70
CA LEU A 61 3.23 -27.39 16.56
C LEU A 61 1.79 -27.31 17.04
N ASP A 62 0.84 -27.52 16.12
CA ASP A 62 -0.59 -27.61 16.44
C ASP A 62 -1.13 -29.00 16.07
N SER A 63 -2.02 -29.51 16.90
CA SER A 63 -2.61 -30.85 16.75
C SER A 63 -4.13 -30.77 16.74
N TYR A 64 -4.73 -31.42 15.74
CA TYR A 64 -6.17 -31.54 15.55
C TYR A 64 -6.53 -33.02 15.43
N PRO A 65 -6.58 -33.74 16.58
CA PRO A 65 -6.77 -35.19 16.59
C PRO A 65 -8.11 -35.60 15.98
N PRO A 66 -8.17 -36.79 15.33
CA PRO A 66 -7.09 -37.78 15.27
C PRO A 66 -6.19 -37.69 14.03
N SER A 67 -6.46 -36.77 13.09
CA SER A 67 -5.97 -36.90 11.71
C SER A 67 -5.14 -35.74 11.18
N VAL A 68 -5.23 -34.52 11.74
CA VAL A 68 -4.57 -33.34 11.14
C VAL A 68 -3.61 -32.68 12.11
N PHE A 69 -2.44 -32.29 11.61
CA PHE A 69 -1.39 -31.63 12.38
C PHE A 69 -0.80 -30.48 11.55
N ILE A 70 -0.36 -29.41 12.19
CA ILE A 70 0.29 -28.27 11.54
C ILE A 70 1.67 -28.10 12.17
N GLY A 71 2.71 -27.93 11.36
CA GLY A 71 4.08 -27.93 11.86
C GLY A 71 5.15 -27.60 10.83
N SER A 72 6.40 -27.78 11.25
CA SER A 72 7.58 -27.74 10.38
C SER A 72 7.96 -29.16 9.97
N ILE A 73 7.89 -29.48 8.68
CA ILE A 73 8.26 -30.78 8.12
C ILE A 73 9.24 -30.53 6.98
N PRO A 74 10.45 -31.14 6.97
CA PRO A 74 11.36 -31.05 5.83
C PRO A 74 10.79 -31.69 4.56
N GLU A 75 10.92 -31.02 3.40
CA GLU A 75 10.35 -31.49 2.11
C GLU A 75 10.84 -32.87 1.69
N ALA A 76 12.08 -33.23 2.07
CA ALA A 76 12.65 -34.55 1.80
C ALA A 76 11.84 -35.72 2.41
N MET A 77 10.96 -35.46 3.38
CA MET A 77 10.13 -36.48 4.04
C MET A 77 8.82 -36.77 3.29
N ASP A 78 8.36 -35.87 2.42
CA ASP A 78 7.00 -35.90 1.83
C ASP A 78 6.75 -37.22 1.09
N LYS A 79 7.74 -37.71 0.33
CA LYS A 79 7.64 -38.97 -0.42
C LYS A 79 7.42 -40.18 0.49
N LYS A 80 8.23 -40.32 1.55
CA LYS A 80 8.15 -41.48 2.45
C LYS A 80 6.94 -41.41 3.37
N LEU A 81 6.52 -40.21 3.78
CA LEU A 81 5.26 -39.98 4.50
C LEU A 81 4.06 -40.49 3.69
N LYS A 82 4.04 -40.21 2.39
CA LYS A 82 3.00 -40.70 1.48
C LYS A 82 3.09 -42.21 1.26
N ASP A 83 4.24 -42.71 0.82
CA ASP A 83 4.37 -44.10 0.35
C ASP A 83 4.26 -45.13 1.50
N THR A 84 4.77 -44.80 2.69
CA THR A 84 4.81 -45.74 3.84
C THR A 84 3.63 -45.58 4.78
N TYR A 85 3.18 -44.34 5.01
CA TYR A 85 2.19 -44.04 6.05
C TYR A 85 0.86 -43.53 5.49
N GLY A 86 0.74 -43.38 4.16
CA GLY A 86 -0.44 -42.82 3.51
C GLY A 86 -0.70 -41.36 3.88
N ALA A 87 0.26 -40.68 4.51
CA ALA A 87 0.08 -39.32 4.98
C ALA A 87 0.25 -38.33 3.83
N THR A 88 -0.54 -37.26 3.85
CA THR A 88 -0.47 -36.20 2.84
C THR A 88 0.06 -34.93 3.48
N VAL A 89 1.07 -34.33 2.86
CA VAL A 89 1.67 -33.07 3.30
C VAL A 89 1.22 -31.95 2.38
N TYR A 90 0.51 -30.97 2.92
CA TYR A 90 0.08 -29.77 2.22
C TYR A 90 1.05 -28.63 2.53
N ARG A 91 1.59 -28.02 1.47
CA ARG A 91 2.51 -26.86 1.53
C ARG A 91 1.84 -25.54 1.12
N GLY A 92 0.72 -25.64 0.40
CA GLY A 92 -0.09 -24.53 -0.10
C GLY A 92 -1.50 -24.50 0.49
N ARG A 93 -2.34 -23.59 0.00
CA ARG A 93 -3.77 -23.54 0.29
C ARG A 93 -4.42 -24.90 -0.05
N VAL A 94 -5.39 -25.30 0.76
CA VAL A 94 -6.20 -26.49 0.54
C VAL A 94 -7.58 -26.06 0.02
N ASP A 95 -7.82 -26.21 -1.28
CA ASP A 95 -9.10 -25.81 -1.90
C ASP A 95 -10.21 -26.84 -1.67
N ASP A 96 -9.86 -28.13 -1.66
CA ASP A 96 -10.82 -29.22 -1.39
C ASP A 96 -11.00 -29.47 0.12
N TRP A 97 -11.61 -28.50 0.79
CA TRP A 97 -11.97 -28.59 2.20
C TRP A 97 -12.98 -29.73 2.47
N SER A 98 -13.78 -30.12 1.48
CA SER A 98 -14.80 -31.16 1.60
C SER A 98 -14.21 -32.54 1.91
N SER A 99 -13.01 -32.82 1.39
CA SER A 99 -12.26 -34.05 1.68
C SER A 99 -11.83 -34.19 3.13
N PHE A 100 -11.84 -33.10 3.91
CA PHE A 100 -11.50 -33.09 5.34
C PHE A 100 -12.70 -33.33 6.25
N ALA A 101 -13.93 -33.11 5.75
CA ALA A 101 -15.15 -33.31 6.53
C ALA A 101 -15.29 -34.75 7.05
N ARG A 102 -14.82 -35.74 6.27
CA ARG A 102 -14.80 -37.17 6.67
C ARG A 102 -13.88 -37.48 7.86
N TYR A 103 -12.97 -36.56 8.22
CA TYR A 103 -12.08 -36.69 9.38
C TYR A 103 -12.58 -35.89 10.59
N GLY A 104 -13.76 -35.28 10.50
CA GLY A 104 -14.45 -34.58 11.60
C GLY A 104 -14.18 -33.07 11.66
N GLU A 105 -14.93 -32.39 12.52
CA GLU A 105 -14.95 -30.92 12.62
C GLU A 105 -13.57 -30.31 12.95
N LYS A 106 -12.75 -31.01 13.76
CA LYS A 106 -11.40 -30.56 14.10
C LYS A 106 -10.47 -30.53 12.89
N ALA A 107 -10.62 -31.46 11.95
CA ALA A 107 -9.85 -31.48 10.70
C ALA A 107 -10.25 -30.29 9.81
N VAL A 108 -11.54 -29.98 9.73
CA VAL A 108 -12.03 -28.79 9.01
C VAL A 108 -11.53 -27.50 9.66
N LEU A 109 -11.53 -27.42 11.00
CA LEU A 109 -10.97 -26.29 11.73
C LEU A 109 -9.47 -26.11 11.43
N ALA A 110 -8.71 -27.20 11.41
CA ALA A 110 -7.29 -27.19 11.08
C ALA A 110 -7.04 -26.61 9.68
N VAL A 111 -7.80 -27.08 8.68
CA VAL A 111 -7.72 -26.57 7.31
C VAL A 111 -8.11 -25.10 7.24
N ASN A 112 -9.13 -24.66 7.98
CA ASN A 112 -9.50 -23.25 8.03
C ASN A 112 -8.38 -22.37 8.64
N LEU A 113 -7.73 -22.83 9.71
CA LEU A 113 -6.60 -22.12 10.34
C LEU A 113 -5.36 -22.13 9.44
N TRP A 114 -5.11 -23.23 8.73
CA TRP A 114 -4.05 -23.33 7.73
C TRP A 114 -4.30 -22.41 6.54
N ASN A 115 -5.50 -22.45 5.96
CA ASN A 115 -5.90 -21.64 4.81
C ASN A 115 -5.88 -20.15 5.13
N LYS A 116 -6.13 -19.72 6.38
CA LYS A 116 -5.95 -18.31 6.80
C LYS A 116 -4.53 -17.76 6.58
N ARG A 117 -3.53 -18.64 6.41
CA ARG A 117 -2.14 -18.24 6.10
C ARG A 117 -1.93 -17.97 4.62
N PHE A 118 -2.84 -18.45 3.76
CA PHE A 118 -2.85 -18.21 2.33
C PHE A 118 -3.87 -17.11 2.06
N LEU A 119 -3.45 -16.09 1.32
CA LEU A 119 -4.30 -14.96 0.99
C LEU A 119 -5.52 -15.46 0.20
N ASP A 120 -6.72 -14.99 0.51
CA ASP A 120 -7.72 -14.83 -0.56
C ASP A 120 -7.08 -13.86 -1.55
N ASP A 121 -6.96 -14.28 -2.82
CA ASP A 121 -6.44 -13.39 -3.83
C ASP A 121 -7.25 -12.08 -3.76
N PRO A 122 -6.57 -10.93 -3.58
CA PRO A 122 -7.27 -9.67 -3.63
C PRO A 122 -8.04 -9.59 -4.96
N PRO A 123 -9.17 -8.84 -5.01
CA PRO A 123 -9.86 -8.64 -6.27
C PRO A 123 -8.84 -8.20 -7.31
N SER A 124 -8.81 -8.88 -8.45
CA SER A 124 -7.72 -8.70 -9.42
C SER A 124 -7.65 -7.27 -9.96
N ALA A 125 -8.75 -6.52 -9.90
CA ALA A 125 -8.82 -5.10 -10.20
C ALA A 125 -10.03 -4.43 -9.53
N PRO A 126 -10.05 -3.09 -9.38
CA PRO A 126 -11.27 -2.35 -9.08
C PRO A 126 -12.31 -2.46 -10.21
N LEU A 127 -13.57 -2.30 -9.85
CA LEU A 127 -14.73 -2.21 -10.73
C LEU A 127 -15.18 -0.76 -10.83
N ILE A 128 -15.22 -0.24 -12.05
CA ILE A 128 -15.76 1.09 -12.35
C ILE A 128 -17.28 1.07 -12.15
N VAL A 129 -17.81 2.03 -11.38
CA VAL A 129 -19.23 2.14 -11.01
C VAL A 129 -19.89 3.37 -11.65
N SER A 130 -19.12 4.26 -12.29
CA SER A 130 -19.67 5.45 -12.94
C SER A 130 -20.60 5.08 -14.10
N SER A 131 -21.90 5.04 -13.82
CA SER A 131 -22.93 4.78 -14.82
C SER A 131 -23.05 5.98 -15.75
N ARG A 132 -22.45 5.91 -16.94
CA ARG A 132 -22.54 6.92 -18.01
C ARG A 132 -22.33 8.35 -17.49
N ILE A 133 -21.07 8.77 -17.40
CA ILE A 133 -20.72 10.19 -17.29
C ILE A 133 -21.56 10.93 -18.33
N GLU A 134 -22.42 11.85 -17.88
CA GLU A 134 -23.38 12.51 -18.76
C GLU A 134 -22.64 13.00 -20.01
N ARG A 135 -23.12 12.60 -21.19
CA ARG A 135 -22.53 12.89 -22.52
C ARG A 135 -22.40 14.39 -22.86
N THR A 136 -22.60 15.26 -21.89
CA THR A 136 -22.46 16.69 -22.01
C THR A 136 -21.94 17.21 -20.68
N GLY A 137 -20.65 17.53 -20.64
CA GLY A 137 -20.13 18.52 -19.71
C GLY A 137 -20.80 19.86 -19.99
N ARG A 138 -22.04 20.04 -19.53
CA ARG A 138 -22.66 21.35 -19.48
C ARG A 138 -21.76 22.23 -18.61
N LYS A 139 -21.56 23.45 -19.08
CA LYS A 139 -20.69 24.48 -18.49
C LYS A 139 -20.61 24.38 -16.95
N GLY A 140 -19.44 24.00 -16.44
CA GLY A 140 -19.08 24.16 -15.03
C GLY A 140 -19.50 23.05 -14.06
N GLU A 141 -20.04 21.93 -14.54
CA GLU A 141 -20.19 20.73 -13.70
C GLU A 141 -18.93 19.87 -13.80
N GLY A 142 -18.46 19.40 -12.64
CA GLY A 142 -17.30 18.51 -12.56
C GLY A 142 -17.72 17.09 -12.92
N ILE A 143 -16.84 16.36 -13.61
CA ILE A 143 -17.03 14.95 -13.91
C ILE A 143 -16.51 14.15 -12.72
N ASN A 144 -17.33 13.25 -12.20
CA ASN A 144 -16.96 12.34 -11.12
C ASN A 144 -16.73 10.95 -11.69
N LEU A 145 -15.50 10.46 -11.55
CA LEU A 145 -15.11 9.09 -11.81
C LEU A 145 -15.22 8.33 -10.48
N THR A 146 -15.91 7.19 -10.47
CA THR A 146 -16.12 6.40 -9.25
C THR A 146 -15.92 4.92 -9.52
N TRP A 147 -15.34 4.24 -8.55
CA TRP A 147 -15.14 2.80 -8.55
C TRP A 147 -15.48 2.22 -7.18
N ASN A 148 -15.65 0.90 -7.10
CA ASN A 148 -15.94 0.26 -5.82
C ASN A 148 -14.73 0.34 -4.88
N GLU A 149 -15.01 0.40 -3.59
CA GLU A 149 -13.98 0.25 -2.57
C GLU A 149 -13.49 -1.21 -2.54
N MET A 150 -12.18 -1.39 -2.49
CA MET A 150 -11.53 -2.70 -2.37
C MET A 150 -11.07 -2.93 -0.93
N MET A 151 -11.36 -4.09 -0.38
CA MET A 151 -10.87 -4.47 0.95
C MET A 151 -9.35 -4.41 0.99
N LYS A 152 -8.75 -3.76 2.00
CA LYS A 152 -7.30 -3.56 2.18
C LYS A 152 -6.61 -2.64 1.16
N ALA A 153 -7.34 -1.99 0.25
CA ALA A 153 -6.76 -0.92 -0.54
C ALA A 153 -6.46 0.28 0.37
N VAL A 154 -5.22 0.73 0.38
CA VAL A 154 -4.77 1.93 1.09
C VAL A 154 -4.82 3.18 0.19
N SER A 155 -4.73 2.95 -1.12
CA SER A 155 -4.87 3.97 -2.15
C SER A 155 -5.20 3.32 -3.49
N TYR A 156 -5.45 4.15 -4.49
CA TYR A 156 -5.73 3.77 -5.87
C TYR A 156 -4.85 4.59 -6.79
N ARG A 157 -4.36 3.99 -7.86
CA ARG A 157 -3.71 4.71 -8.94
C ARG A 157 -4.70 4.87 -10.09
N LEU A 158 -4.93 6.10 -10.50
CA LEU A 158 -5.82 6.47 -11.58
C LEU A 158 -4.99 7.00 -12.75
N GLN A 159 -5.24 6.47 -13.95
CA GLN A 159 -4.68 7.01 -15.17
C GLN A 159 -5.78 7.44 -16.13
N ILE A 160 -5.54 8.55 -16.83
CA ILE A 160 -6.41 9.08 -17.88
C ILE A 160 -5.56 9.33 -19.12
N SER A 161 -6.05 8.91 -20.27
CA SER A 161 -5.39 9.09 -21.56
C SER A 161 -6.41 9.41 -22.66
N ARG A 162 -5.94 9.96 -23.79
CA ARG A 162 -6.73 10.03 -25.04
C ARG A 162 -6.49 8.82 -25.94
N ASN A 163 -5.58 7.94 -25.56
CA ASN A 163 -5.21 6.70 -26.23
C ASN A 163 -5.69 5.52 -25.37
N GLU A 164 -6.44 4.58 -25.97
CA GLU A 164 -7.05 3.46 -25.25
C GLU A 164 -5.99 2.46 -24.73
N GLU A 165 -4.81 2.44 -25.34
CA GLU A 165 -3.67 1.64 -24.91
C GLU A 165 -2.82 2.31 -23.81
N PHE A 166 -3.20 3.52 -23.35
CA PHE A 166 -2.51 4.29 -22.31
C PHE A 166 -1.02 4.55 -22.59
N SER A 167 -0.62 4.56 -23.87
CA SER A 167 0.77 4.80 -24.29
C SER A 167 1.27 6.22 -24.00
N LEU A 168 0.35 7.18 -23.86
CA LEU A 168 0.63 8.56 -23.46
C LEU A 168 -0.41 8.99 -22.42
N LEU A 169 0.05 9.33 -21.22
CA LEU A 169 -0.84 9.68 -20.11
C LEU A 169 -1.07 11.20 -20.06
N GLU A 170 -2.33 11.60 -19.94
CA GLU A 170 -2.73 12.99 -19.65
C GLU A 170 -2.79 13.24 -18.13
N LEU A 171 -3.02 12.15 -17.37
CA LEU A 171 -3.03 12.12 -15.92
C LEU A 171 -2.54 10.75 -15.43
N ASP A 172 -1.67 10.76 -14.42
CA ASP A 172 -1.31 9.60 -13.60
C ASP A 172 -1.21 10.10 -12.15
N THR A 173 -2.08 9.61 -11.26
CA THR A 173 -2.13 10.10 -9.89
C THR A 173 -2.54 8.99 -8.92
N VAL A 174 -2.04 9.09 -7.69
CA VAL A 174 -2.44 8.22 -6.58
C VAL A 174 -3.44 8.96 -5.68
N LEU A 175 -4.47 8.25 -5.21
CA LEU A 175 -5.59 8.80 -4.45
C LEU A 175 -5.92 7.88 -3.29
N LYS A 176 -6.27 8.43 -2.12
CA LYS A 176 -6.76 7.62 -0.99
C LYS A 176 -8.24 7.26 -1.11
N GLN A 177 -8.98 7.98 -1.93
CA GLN A 177 -10.42 7.84 -2.09
C GLN A 177 -10.73 7.01 -3.33
N ASN A 178 -11.90 6.37 -3.34
CA ASN A 178 -12.41 5.60 -4.47
C ASN A 178 -13.21 6.44 -5.48
N SER A 179 -12.91 7.74 -5.53
CA SER A 179 -13.54 8.67 -6.46
C SER A 179 -12.56 9.76 -6.85
N TYR A 180 -12.76 10.30 -8.05
CA TYR A 180 -11.95 11.39 -8.58
C TYR A 180 -12.83 12.39 -9.31
N ARG A 181 -12.69 13.66 -8.95
CA ARG A 181 -13.42 14.75 -9.58
C ARG A 181 -12.49 15.58 -10.45
N LEU A 182 -12.88 15.77 -11.70
CA LEU A 182 -12.16 16.59 -12.68
C LEU A 182 -13.10 17.65 -13.28
N PHE A 183 -12.52 18.75 -13.78
CA PHE A 183 -13.30 19.80 -14.43
C PHE A 183 -12.96 19.88 -15.92
N PRO A 184 -13.96 19.81 -16.82
CA PRO A 184 -13.76 19.88 -18.27
C PRO A 184 -12.93 21.09 -18.74
N ALA A 185 -12.94 22.19 -17.98
CA ALA A 185 -12.23 23.42 -18.34
C ALA A 185 -10.70 23.25 -18.48
N PHE A 186 -10.13 22.21 -17.87
CA PHE A 186 -8.69 21.88 -17.97
C PHE A 186 -8.36 20.88 -19.08
N LEU A 187 -9.36 20.30 -19.73
CA LEU A 187 -9.19 19.29 -20.77
C LEU A 187 -9.54 19.85 -22.14
N LYS A 188 -9.01 19.23 -23.19
CA LYS A 188 -9.39 19.53 -24.57
C LYS A 188 -10.66 18.75 -24.93
N ASP A 189 -11.36 19.19 -25.97
CA ASP A 189 -12.50 18.43 -26.48
C ASP A 189 -12.03 17.09 -27.07
N GLY A 190 -12.86 16.07 -26.93
CA GLY A 190 -12.60 14.73 -27.43
C GLY A 190 -12.92 13.63 -26.41
N VAL A 191 -12.56 12.41 -26.77
CA VAL A 191 -12.75 11.21 -25.94
C VAL A 191 -11.50 10.96 -25.11
N TYR A 192 -11.73 10.57 -23.86
CA TYR A 192 -10.72 10.15 -22.90
C TYR A 192 -11.07 8.77 -22.36
N TYR A 193 -10.05 7.95 -22.17
CA TYR A 193 -10.10 6.63 -21.55
C TYR A 193 -9.47 6.72 -20.18
N TRP A 194 -10.00 5.98 -19.23
CA TRP A 194 -9.48 5.93 -17.88
C TRP A 194 -9.64 4.53 -17.30
N HIS A 195 -8.70 4.18 -16.43
CA HIS A 195 -8.71 2.94 -15.68
C HIS A 195 -8.06 3.16 -14.32
N VAL A 196 -8.32 2.24 -13.39
CA VAL A 196 -7.87 2.37 -12.01
C VAL A 196 -7.32 1.05 -11.50
N SER A 197 -6.22 1.09 -10.74
CA SER A 197 -5.66 -0.03 -10.00
C SER A 197 -5.73 0.25 -8.50
N GLY A 198 -5.81 -0.82 -7.69
CA GLY A 198 -5.73 -0.72 -6.24
C GLY A 198 -4.29 -0.89 -5.75
N LEU A 199 -3.88 -0.07 -4.78
CA LEU A 199 -2.65 -0.27 -4.01
C LEU A 199 -3.05 -0.85 -2.66
N MET A 200 -2.70 -2.11 -2.43
CA MET A 200 -3.20 -2.89 -1.31
C MET A 200 -2.10 -3.25 -0.34
N THR A 201 -2.39 -3.14 0.96
CA THR A 201 -1.49 -3.67 1.99
C THR A 201 -1.82 -5.13 2.26
N LEU A 202 -0.85 -5.99 2.01
CA LEU A 202 -0.90 -7.41 2.32
C LEU A 202 -0.73 -7.63 3.82
N ASN A 203 -1.11 -8.81 4.32
CA ASN A 203 -1.03 -9.11 5.76
C ASN A 203 0.41 -9.09 6.31
N ASN A 204 1.41 -9.25 5.45
CA ASN A 204 2.83 -9.17 5.80
C ASN A 204 3.35 -7.71 5.83
N GLY A 205 2.51 -6.72 5.54
CA GLY A 205 2.87 -5.30 5.50
C GLY A 205 3.30 -4.79 4.13
N ASP A 206 3.48 -5.66 3.14
CA ASP A 206 3.90 -5.25 1.79
C ASP A 206 2.77 -4.54 1.05
N VAL A 207 3.14 -3.60 0.17
CA VAL A 207 2.20 -2.95 -0.75
C VAL A 207 2.28 -3.62 -2.11
N LYS A 208 1.13 -4.06 -2.63
CA LYS A 208 1.00 -4.65 -3.97
C LYS A 208 -0.03 -3.86 -4.79
N GLU A 209 0.35 -3.52 -6.01
CA GLU A 209 -0.57 -2.98 -7.02
C GLU A 209 -1.35 -4.12 -7.68
N THR A 210 -2.66 -3.96 -7.84
CA THR A 210 -3.51 -4.91 -8.58
C THR A 210 -3.39 -4.68 -10.09
N ASP A 211 -4.05 -5.53 -10.89
CA ASP A 211 -4.27 -5.18 -12.29
C ASP A 211 -5.14 -3.91 -12.37
N PHE A 212 -5.02 -3.21 -13.50
CA PHE A 212 -5.95 -2.12 -13.82
C PHE A 212 -7.33 -2.69 -14.14
N SER A 213 -8.36 -1.91 -13.83
CA SER A 213 -9.72 -2.18 -14.27
C SER A 213 -9.81 -2.25 -15.80
N LYS A 214 -10.88 -2.86 -16.32
CA LYS A 214 -11.24 -2.61 -17.72
C LYS A 214 -11.40 -1.09 -17.92
N PRO A 215 -10.86 -0.51 -19.00
CA PRO A 215 -10.97 0.92 -19.21
C PRO A 215 -12.44 1.31 -19.46
N ASP A 216 -12.81 2.47 -18.94
CA ASP A 216 -14.06 3.15 -19.28
C ASP A 216 -13.72 4.49 -19.95
N SER A 217 -14.72 5.16 -20.52
CA SER A 217 -14.50 6.38 -21.30
C SER A 217 -15.49 7.50 -20.99
N PHE A 218 -15.05 8.73 -21.24
CA PHE A 218 -15.90 9.91 -21.23
C PHE A 218 -15.54 10.86 -22.36
N ALA A 219 -16.49 11.70 -22.74
CA ALA A 219 -16.29 12.70 -23.77
C ALA A 219 -16.36 14.12 -23.18
N ILE A 220 -15.42 14.95 -23.58
CA ILE A 220 -15.41 16.38 -23.32
C ILE A 220 -15.91 17.08 -24.58
N SER A 221 -16.95 17.90 -24.43
CA SER A 221 -17.48 18.76 -25.48
C SER A 221 -17.85 20.09 -24.85
N LYS A 222 -16.96 21.07 -24.94
CA LYS A 222 -17.19 22.40 -24.36
C LYS A 222 -17.97 23.29 -25.33
N PRO A 223 -18.88 24.13 -24.82
CA PRO A 223 -19.51 25.17 -25.64
C PRO A 223 -18.46 26.18 -26.10
N ALA A 224 -18.77 26.89 -27.20
CA ALA A 224 -17.91 27.96 -27.70
C ALA A 224 -17.66 29.02 -26.61
N ARG A 225 -16.39 29.36 -26.40
CA ARG A 225 -15.97 30.38 -25.42
C ARG A 225 -16.43 31.77 -25.89
N PRO A 226 -16.98 32.62 -25.00
CA PRO A 226 -17.25 34.01 -25.33
C PRO A 226 -15.98 34.73 -25.77
N ALA A 227 -16.02 35.48 -26.89
CA ALA A 227 -14.85 36.12 -27.48
C ALA A 227 -14.10 37.10 -26.56
N HIS A 228 -14.75 37.59 -25.50
CA HIS A 228 -14.20 38.57 -24.55
C HIS A 228 -13.82 38.01 -23.17
N SER A 229 -13.87 36.69 -22.95
CA SER A 229 -13.40 36.14 -21.67
C SER A 229 -11.87 36.15 -21.62
N ALA A 230 -11.30 36.94 -20.72
CA ALA A 230 -9.88 36.90 -20.39
C ALA A 230 -9.53 35.58 -19.70
N LYS A 231 -8.28 35.11 -19.84
CA LYS A 231 -7.78 34.01 -19.00
C LYS A 231 -7.72 34.49 -17.54
N PRO A 232 -7.96 33.61 -16.55
CA PRO A 232 -7.76 33.97 -15.14
C PRO A 232 -6.29 34.25 -14.85
N ASP A 233 -6.03 35.19 -13.95
CA ASP A 233 -4.68 35.49 -13.47
C ASP A 233 -4.09 34.31 -12.73
N THR A 234 -2.77 34.20 -12.76
CA THR A 234 -2.03 33.14 -12.07
C THR A 234 -2.00 33.40 -10.55
N PRO A 235 -2.31 32.42 -9.68
CA PRO A 235 -2.16 32.57 -8.23
C PRO A 235 -0.71 32.90 -7.85
N ALA A 236 -0.51 33.96 -7.07
CA ALA A 236 0.79 34.25 -6.50
C ALA A 236 1.11 33.24 -5.38
N LEU A 237 2.23 32.54 -5.50
CA LEU A 237 2.76 31.64 -4.47
C LEU A 237 4.12 32.16 -4.00
N ALA A 238 4.38 32.03 -2.69
CA ALA A 238 5.72 32.25 -2.16
C ALA A 238 6.68 31.15 -2.66
N PRO A 239 7.98 31.43 -2.89
CA PRO A 239 8.94 30.41 -3.28
C PRO A 239 9.03 29.24 -2.28
N GLU A 240 8.82 29.55 -0.99
CA GLU A 240 8.73 28.57 0.08
C GLU A 240 7.50 28.83 0.94
N ALA A 241 6.77 27.78 1.32
CA ALA A 241 5.61 27.90 2.21
C ALA A 241 5.50 26.72 3.19
N LYS A 242 5.01 27.00 4.40
CA LYS A 242 4.69 25.98 5.39
C LYS A 242 3.18 25.98 5.64
N PHE A 243 2.56 24.82 5.48
CA PHE A 243 1.14 24.65 5.75
C PHE A 243 0.95 23.91 7.07
N THR A 244 0.45 24.62 8.08
CA THR A 244 0.02 24.07 9.36
C THR A 244 -1.50 23.89 9.35
N GLY A 245 -1.96 22.64 9.49
CA GLY A 245 -3.39 22.31 9.53
C GLY A 245 -3.82 21.24 8.53
N SER A 246 -5.10 21.19 8.22
CA SER A 246 -5.71 20.10 7.43
C SER A 246 -5.86 20.41 5.93
N ALA A 247 -5.44 21.59 5.47
CA ALA A 247 -5.62 22.01 4.09
C ALA A 247 -4.52 22.96 3.59
N ILE A 248 -4.17 22.80 2.32
CA ILE A 248 -3.35 23.72 1.53
C ILE A 248 -4.26 24.85 1.02
N ARG A 249 -3.76 26.08 0.95
CA ARG A 249 -4.52 27.26 0.50
C ARG A 249 -3.68 28.13 -0.44
N TRP A 250 -4.34 28.80 -1.37
CA TRP A 250 -3.72 29.73 -2.32
C TRP A 250 -4.63 30.91 -2.64
N GLN A 251 -4.12 31.90 -3.38
CA GLN A 251 -4.89 33.06 -3.80
C GLN A 251 -6.03 32.67 -4.75
N SER A 252 -7.20 33.27 -4.54
CA SER A 252 -8.36 33.04 -5.41
C SER A 252 -8.29 33.90 -6.67
N THR A 253 -7.89 33.32 -7.81
CA THR A 253 -7.80 34.01 -9.11
C THR A 253 -8.70 33.42 -10.21
N GLY A 254 -9.35 32.30 -9.93
CA GLY A 254 -10.26 31.59 -10.84
C GLY A 254 -11.42 30.90 -10.11
N LYS A 255 -12.28 30.25 -10.89
CA LYS A 255 -13.41 29.45 -10.40
C LYS A 255 -13.00 28.02 -10.05
N TYR A 256 -12.11 27.42 -10.84
CA TYR A 256 -11.59 26.08 -10.61
C TYR A 256 -10.07 26.11 -10.56
N TYR A 257 -9.48 25.09 -9.95
CA TYR A 257 -8.03 24.93 -9.85
C TYR A 257 -7.63 23.49 -10.09
N ARG A 258 -6.50 23.30 -10.78
CA ARG A 258 -5.72 22.05 -10.79
C ARG A 258 -4.50 22.28 -9.90
N LEU A 259 -4.35 21.45 -8.87
CA LEU A 259 -3.23 21.46 -7.94
C LEU A 259 -2.35 20.25 -8.25
N GLN A 260 -1.05 20.50 -8.47
CA GLN A 260 -0.06 19.44 -8.54
C GLN A 260 0.91 19.53 -7.38
N LEU A 261 1.19 18.37 -6.78
CA LEU A 261 2.28 18.15 -5.84
C LEU A 261 3.23 17.11 -6.44
N SER A 262 4.54 17.30 -6.28
CA SER A 262 5.55 16.36 -6.77
C SER A 262 6.77 16.36 -5.86
N ASP A 263 7.51 15.25 -5.87
CA ASP A 263 8.83 15.17 -5.23
C ASP A 263 9.91 15.91 -6.06
N THR A 264 9.63 16.23 -7.33
CA THR A 264 10.53 16.92 -8.25
C THR A 264 9.92 18.23 -8.77
N GLY A 265 10.76 19.22 -9.06
CA GLY A 265 10.32 20.53 -9.55
C GLY A 265 9.84 20.56 -11.00
N ASP A 266 10.03 19.46 -11.75
CA ASP A 266 9.63 19.32 -13.15
C ASP A 266 8.20 18.76 -13.31
N PHE A 267 7.64 18.16 -12.25
CA PHE A 267 6.32 17.54 -12.22
C PHE A 267 6.14 16.44 -13.30
N THR A 268 7.21 15.73 -13.65
CA THR A 268 7.14 14.63 -14.64
C THR A 268 6.26 13.48 -14.14
N ALA A 269 6.30 13.20 -12.83
CA ALA A 269 5.45 12.24 -12.13
C ALA A 269 4.93 12.86 -10.82
N PRO A 270 3.84 13.64 -10.86
CA PRO A 270 3.30 14.26 -9.66
C PRO A 270 2.77 13.20 -8.69
N VAL A 271 3.07 13.35 -7.39
CA VAL A 271 2.50 12.49 -6.35
C VAL A 271 1.00 12.74 -6.19
N ALA A 272 0.54 13.94 -6.51
CA ALA A 272 -0.88 14.27 -6.58
C ALA A 272 -1.15 15.24 -7.73
N ASP A 273 -2.19 14.96 -8.50
CA ASP A 273 -2.71 15.87 -9.51
C ASP A 273 -4.24 15.90 -9.39
N VAL A 274 -4.75 16.95 -8.75
CA VAL A 274 -6.13 17.01 -8.26
C VAL A 274 -6.81 18.30 -8.68
N PHE A 275 -8.14 18.25 -8.80
CA PHE A 275 -8.92 19.41 -9.15
C PHE A 275 -9.89 19.83 -8.02
N THR A 276 -10.20 21.12 -7.95
CA THR A 276 -11.12 21.70 -6.96
C THR A 276 -11.80 22.95 -7.51
N ASP A 277 -12.99 23.25 -6.99
CA ASP A 277 -13.75 24.49 -7.22
C ASP A 277 -13.57 25.51 -6.08
N THR A 278 -12.62 25.25 -5.18
CA THR A 278 -12.25 26.15 -4.08
C THR A 278 -10.76 26.48 -4.12
N CYS A 279 -10.35 27.55 -3.45
CA CYS A 279 -8.93 27.92 -3.29
C CYS A 279 -8.21 27.13 -2.17
N THR A 280 -8.75 25.96 -1.80
CA THR A 280 -8.23 25.11 -0.74
C THR A 280 -8.29 23.64 -1.13
N TYR A 281 -7.38 22.83 -0.60
CA TYR A 281 -7.43 21.36 -0.77
C TYR A 281 -7.11 20.64 0.54
N LYS A 282 -7.93 19.65 0.91
CA LYS A 282 -7.72 18.88 2.15
C LYS A 282 -6.55 17.91 1.99
N ILE A 283 -5.59 17.98 2.91
CA ILE A 283 -4.39 17.13 2.90
C ILE A 283 -4.75 15.65 3.12
N SER A 284 -5.81 15.36 3.87
CA SER A 284 -6.22 13.99 4.18
C SER A 284 -6.56 13.13 2.97
N GLY A 285 -6.94 13.75 1.84
CA GLY A 285 -7.23 13.06 0.58
C GLY A 285 -6.00 12.78 -0.28
N LEU A 286 -4.85 13.35 0.07
CA LEU A 286 -3.62 13.29 -0.71
C LEU A 286 -2.69 12.15 -0.24
N PRO A 287 -1.94 11.51 -1.15
CA PRO A 287 -0.93 10.50 -0.83
C PRO A 287 0.39 11.13 -0.36
N VAL A 288 0.32 12.06 0.59
CA VAL A 288 1.47 12.82 1.08
C VAL A 288 1.75 12.55 2.56
N ASN A 289 3.01 12.72 2.95
CA ASN A 289 3.49 12.47 4.31
C ASN A 289 3.76 13.79 5.06
N PRO A 290 3.30 13.91 6.31
CA PRO A 290 3.66 15.06 7.15
C PRO A 290 5.17 15.19 7.34
N GLY A 291 5.67 16.43 7.45
CA GLY A 291 7.08 16.74 7.62
C GLY A 291 7.94 16.57 6.35
N THR A 292 7.34 16.13 5.24
CA THR A 292 8.04 15.97 3.96
C THR A 292 7.88 17.22 3.11
N GLN A 293 8.93 17.55 2.34
CA GLN A 293 8.90 18.65 1.38
C GLN A 293 8.38 18.18 0.02
N TYR A 294 7.56 19.03 -0.61
CA TYR A 294 7.03 18.78 -1.95
C TYR A 294 7.11 20.04 -2.79
N TYR A 295 7.27 19.89 -4.10
CA TYR A 295 7.05 20.97 -5.05
C TYR A 295 5.57 21.10 -5.35
N MET A 296 5.06 22.33 -5.33
CA MET A 296 3.66 22.67 -5.56
C MET A 296 3.54 23.67 -6.71
N ARG A 297 2.53 23.46 -7.56
CA ARG A 297 2.04 24.47 -8.50
C ARG A 297 0.52 24.39 -8.66
N VAL A 298 -0.09 25.52 -9.00
CA VAL A 298 -1.54 25.66 -9.14
C VAL A 298 -1.87 26.29 -10.50
N LEU A 299 -2.82 25.69 -11.22
CA LEU A 299 -3.35 26.19 -12.48
C LEU A 299 -4.81 26.64 -12.28
N PRO A 300 -5.13 27.93 -12.42
CA PRO A 300 -6.49 28.43 -12.29
C PRO A 300 -7.30 28.20 -13.58
N SER A 301 -8.62 28.23 -13.46
CA SER A 301 -9.55 28.26 -14.60
C SER A 301 -10.78 29.11 -14.30
N ASP A 302 -11.29 29.83 -15.30
CA ASP A 302 -12.55 30.58 -15.26
C ASP A 302 -13.78 29.68 -15.52
N GLY A 303 -13.57 28.38 -15.78
CA GLY A 303 -14.58 27.42 -16.18
C GLY A 303 -14.78 27.25 -17.68
N TRP A 304 -14.09 28.05 -18.50
CA TRP A 304 -14.03 27.94 -19.95
C TRP A 304 -12.65 27.49 -20.42
N ALA A 305 -11.61 28.09 -19.85
CA ALA A 305 -10.22 27.84 -20.15
C ALA A 305 -9.36 27.87 -18.89
N ALA A 306 -8.24 27.15 -18.94
CA ALA A 306 -7.19 27.31 -17.96
C ALA A 306 -6.41 28.62 -18.20
N GLY A 307 -5.91 29.20 -17.11
CA GLY A 307 -4.86 30.22 -17.13
C GLY A 307 -3.48 29.58 -17.36
N ASP A 308 -2.46 30.14 -16.72
CA ASP A 308 -1.11 29.59 -16.73
C ASP A 308 -0.73 29.05 -15.34
N TRP A 309 0.23 28.13 -15.30
CA TRP A 309 0.71 27.58 -14.03
C TRP A 309 1.33 28.67 -13.15
N SER A 310 1.10 28.58 -11.84
CA SER A 310 1.85 29.36 -10.87
C SER A 310 3.35 29.07 -10.94
N ALA A 311 4.14 30.01 -10.43
CA ALA A 311 5.52 29.70 -10.08
C ALA A 311 5.56 28.49 -9.15
N THR A 312 6.61 27.69 -9.28
CA THR A 312 6.84 26.53 -8.40
C THR A 312 7.14 27.01 -6.99
N SER A 313 6.45 26.42 -6.01
CA SER A 313 6.64 26.67 -4.58
C SER A 313 7.14 25.40 -3.91
N LEU A 314 8.18 25.49 -3.08
CA LEU A 314 8.61 24.40 -2.21
C LEU A 314 7.80 24.47 -0.92
N ILE A 315 7.03 23.42 -0.63
CA ILE A 315 6.10 23.39 0.49
C ILE A 315 6.48 22.35 1.53
N THR A 316 6.21 22.62 2.80
CA THR A 316 6.27 21.63 3.88
C THR A 316 4.89 21.47 4.52
N LEU A 317 4.41 20.23 4.61
CA LEU A 317 3.12 19.91 5.23
C LEU A 317 3.34 19.48 6.68
N GLU A 318 3.05 20.35 7.65
CA GLU A 318 3.29 20.03 9.06
C GLU A 318 2.08 19.28 9.67
N PRO A 319 2.32 18.33 10.59
CA PRO A 319 1.23 17.68 11.31
C PRO A 319 0.42 18.73 12.08
N ALA A 320 -0.90 18.53 12.14
CA ALA A 320 -1.77 19.41 12.91
C ALA A 320 -1.31 19.41 14.38
N VAL A 321 -0.87 20.56 14.89
CA VAL A 321 -0.49 20.71 16.29
C VAL A 321 -1.74 20.44 17.13
N ARG A 322 -1.75 19.33 17.87
CA ARG A 322 -2.78 19.09 18.89
C ARG A 322 -2.58 20.16 19.95
N ALA A 323 -3.49 21.14 20.02
CA ALA A 323 -3.54 22.06 21.14
C ALA A 323 -3.69 21.22 22.41
N ALA A 324 -2.65 21.18 23.24
CA ALA A 324 -2.73 20.60 24.58
C ALA A 324 -3.87 21.34 25.30
N GLY A 325 -4.95 20.62 25.57
CA GLY A 325 -6.11 21.21 26.22
C GLY A 325 -5.67 21.90 27.50
N LYS A 326 -5.87 23.21 27.59
CA LYS A 326 -5.89 23.90 28.88
C LYS A 326 -6.97 23.20 29.70
N ARG A 327 -6.56 22.29 30.58
CA ARG A 327 -7.37 21.88 31.73
C ARG A 327 -7.74 23.17 32.44
N ARG A 328 -8.98 23.63 32.25
CA ARG A 328 -9.62 24.57 33.17
C ARG A 328 -9.64 23.85 34.52
N GLY A 329 -8.64 24.13 35.36
CA GLY A 329 -8.68 23.78 36.76
C GLY A 329 -9.82 24.56 37.38
N GLY A 330 -10.94 23.86 37.60
CA GLY A 330 -12.01 24.34 38.45
C GLY A 330 -11.66 24.02 39.90
N ARG A 331 -11.40 25.05 40.68
CA ARG A 331 -12.02 25.29 41.99
C ARG A 331 -11.64 26.69 42.45
#